data_AF-A0A0A7DQW0-F1
#
_entry.id   AF-A0A0A7DQW0-F1
#
_cell.length_a   1.000
_cell.length_b   1.000
_cell.length_c   1.000
_cell.angle_alpha   90.00
_cell.angle_beta   90.00
_cell.angle_gamma   90.00
#
_symmetry.space_group_name_H-M   'P 1'
#
loop_
_entity.id
_entity.type
_entity.pdbx_description
1 polymer ?
#
loop_
_entity_poly.entity_id
_entity_poly.type
_entity_poly.pdbx_seq_one_letter_code
_entity_poly.pdbx_strand_id
1 'polypeptide(L)'
;MRTLLVLLLISMANLASADPLKLNDHLPDQTIGLLTITKMTQGQLLWLKGRVGEGKYQAKNAQGQECSIEVPVAIGSFSQANIGIHSTQGLMIAITNPRLSEAILEGQRIHSDDS
;
A
#
# COMPACT_ATOMS: atom_id res chain seq x y z
N MET A 1 27.04 -32.66 25.22
CA MET A 1 27.26 -31.62 24.18
C MET A 1 26.66 -31.95 22.81
N ARG A 2 26.30 -33.21 22.47
CA ARG A 2 25.60 -33.53 21.20
C ARG A 2 24.09 -33.23 21.22
N THR A 3 23.44 -33.30 22.39
CA THR A 3 21.99 -33.06 22.54
C THR A 3 21.60 -31.58 22.51
N LEU A 4 22.50 -30.67 22.92
CA LEU A 4 22.23 -29.22 22.84
C LEU A 4 22.26 -28.70 21.39
N LEU A 5 23.02 -29.33 20.49
CA LEU A 5 23.15 -28.89 19.11
C LEU A 5 21.88 -29.17 18.28
N VAL A 6 21.11 -30.21 18.64
CA VAL A 6 19.89 -30.60 17.93
C VAL A 6 18.72 -29.65 18.24
N LEU A 7 18.67 -29.10 19.47
CA LEU A 7 17.66 -28.12 19.86
C LEU A 7 17.84 -26.75 19.18
N LEU A 8 19.07 -26.40 18.77
CA LEU A 8 19.34 -25.13 18.12
C LEU A 8 18.91 -25.08 16.63
N LEU A 9 18.79 -26.24 15.97
CA LEU A 9 18.44 -26.35 14.55
C LEU A 9 16.92 -26.30 14.28
N ILE A 10 16.08 -26.49 15.31
CA ILE A 10 14.62 -26.51 15.16
C ILE A 10 14.01 -25.08 15.24
N SER A 11 14.81 -24.08 15.65
CA SER A 11 14.32 -22.71 15.88
C SER A 11 14.17 -21.84 14.62
N MET A 12 14.60 -22.30 13.44
CA MET A 12 14.64 -21.46 12.21
C MET A 12 13.44 -21.61 11.27
N ALA A 13 12.45 -22.45 11.60
CA ALA A 13 11.41 -22.84 10.63
C ALA A 13 10.12 -21.98 10.63
N ASN A 14 10.03 -20.93 11.45
CA ASN A 14 8.80 -20.12 11.52
C ASN A 14 9.03 -18.68 11.02
N LEU A 15 9.43 -18.53 9.75
CA LEU A 15 8.98 -17.35 9.00
C LEU A 15 7.58 -17.67 8.46
N ALA A 16 6.57 -17.48 9.31
CA ALA A 16 5.21 -17.37 8.82
C ALA A 16 5.12 -16.06 8.03
N SER A 17 5.07 -16.16 6.70
CA SER A 17 4.63 -15.05 5.85
C SER A 17 3.20 -14.72 6.26
N ALA A 18 3.02 -13.63 7.01
CA ALA A 18 1.70 -13.12 7.32
C ALA A 18 1.14 -12.53 6.03
N ASP A 19 0.15 -13.21 5.42
CA ASP A 19 -0.52 -12.77 4.20
C ASP A 19 -1.23 -11.42 4.46
N PRO A 20 -0.71 -10.30 3.94
CA PRO A 20 -1.26 -8.97 4.24
C PRO A 20 -2.63 -8.76 3.59
N LEU A 21 -3.06 -9.63 2.68
CA LEU A 21 -4.37 -9.56 2.03
C LEU A 21 -5.48 -10.16 2.91
N LYS A 22 -5.14 -10.90 3.97
CA LYS A 22 -6.11 -11.51 4.90
C LYS A 22 -6.71 -10.55 5.93
N LEU A 23 -6.44 -9.25 5.82
CA LEU A 23 -6.70 -8.30 6.91
C LEU A 23 -8.07 -7.60 6.88
N ASN A 24 -8.97 -7.84 5.92
CA ASN A 24 -10.27 -7.16 5.91
C ASN A 24 -11.38 -7.96 5.21
N ASP A 25 -12.43 -8.33 5.97
CA ASP A 25 -13.68 -8.96 5.47
C ASP A 25 -14.53 -8.02 4.57
N HIS A 26 -14.02 -6.84 4.19
CA HIS A 26 -14.72 -5.83 3.39
C HIS A 26 -13.96 -5.40 2.14
N LEU A 27 -12.91 -6.13 1.76
CA LEU A 27 -12.23 -5.86 0.49
C LEU A 27 -13.14 -6.30 -0.67
N PRO A 28 -13.22 -5.52 -1.76
CA PRO A 28 -13.92 -5.95 -2.96
C PRO A 28 -13.42 -7.32 -3.42
N ASP A 29 -14.34 -8.14 -3.90
CA ASP A 29 -13.99 -9.35 -4.64
C ASP A 29 -13.01 -8.97 -5.75
N GLN A 30 -11.99 -9.79 -5.97
CA GLN A 30 -10.91 -9.56 -6.97
C GLN A 30 -9.90 -8.46 -6.58
N THR A 31 -9.76 -8.13 -5.30
CA THR A 31 -8.60 -7.34 -4.82
C THR A 31 -7.31 -8.11 -5.10
N ILE A 32 -6.44 -7.54 -5.92
CA ILE A 32 -5.14 -8.13 -6.29
C ILE A 32 -3.96 -7.48 -5.56
N GLY A 33 -4.16 -6.27 -5.02
CA GLY A 33 -3.16 -5.58 -4.23
C GLY A 33 -3.77 -4.52 -3.33
N LEU A 34 -3.02 -4.16 -2.28
CA LEU A 34 -3.44 -3.21 -1.26
C LEU A 34 -2.39 -2.11 -1.12
N LEU A 35 -2.79 -0.87 -1.32
CA LEU A 35 -1.99 0.31 -1.03
C LEU A 35 -2.45 0.91 0.29
N THR A 36 -1.58 0.91 1.29
CA THR A 36 -1.88 1.45 2.62
C THR A 36 -0.98 2.65 2.91
N ILE A 37 -1.59 3.79 3.18
CA ILE A 37 -0.95 5.00 3.66
C ILE A 37 -1.39 5.24 5.09
N THR A 38 -0.47 5.26 6.05
CA THR A 38 -0.81 5.36 7.48
C THR A 38 -1.13 6.79 7.93
N LYS A 39 -0.48 7.77 7.29
CA LYS A 39 -0.63 9.19 7.61
C LYS A 39 -0.50 10.02 6.35
N MET A 40 -1.38 11.02 6.21
CA MET A 40 -1.38 11.94 5.08
C MET A 40 -1.20 13.38 5.58
N THR A 41 -0.48 14.19 4.80
CA THR A 41 -0.43 15.64 4.98
C THR A 41 -1.42 16.28 4.02
N GLN A 42 -2.39 17.02 4.55
CA GLN A 42 -3.34 17.75 3.72
C GLN A 42 -2.88 19.19 3.53
N GLY A 43 -2.90 19.66 2.27
CA GLY A 43 -2.74 21.07 1.91
C GLY A 43 -3.98 21.60 1.19
N GLN A 44 -4.29 22.87 1.41
CA GLN A 44 -5.39 23.57 0.76
C GLN A 44 -4.93 24.94 0.22
N LEU A 45 -5.30 25.21 -1.03
CA LEU A 45 -5.23 26.51 -1.69
C LEU A 45 -6.65 27.00 -1.98
N LEU A 46 -6.77 28.25 -2.47
CA LEU A 46 -8.04 28.89 -2.83
C LEU A 46 -9.00 28.03 -3.66
N TRP A 47 -8.50 27.10 -4.48
CA TRP A 47 -9.35 26.24 -5.30
C TRP A 47 -8.93 24.77 -5.32
N LEU A 48 -7.91 24.39 -4.53
CA LEU A 48 -7.31 23.06 -4.60
C LEU A 48 -7.18 22.49 -3.20
N LYS A 49 -7.74 21.30 -2.98
CA LYS A 49 -7.53 20.53 -1.76
C LYS A 49 -6.81 19.24 -2.13
N GLY A 50 -5.65 19.03 -1.54
CA GLY A 50 -4.81 17.88 -1.81
C GLY A 50 -4.32 17.20 -0.52
N ARG A 51 -4.03 15.91 -0.61
CA ARG A 51 -3.33 15.14 0.42
C ARG A 51 -2.15 14.42 -0.22
N VAL A 52 -1.01 14.43 0.46
CA VAL A 52 0.20 13.72 0.07
C VAL A 52 0.70 12.84 1.19
N GLY A 53 1.31 11.71 0.86
CA GLY A 53 1.93 10.81 1.82
C GLY A 53 2.64 9.65 1.14
N GLU A 54 3.39 8.89 1.94
CA GLU A 54 4.09 7.69 1.49
C GLU A 54 3.29 6.45 1.89
N GLY A 55 3.00 5.60 0.90
CA GLY A 55 2.25 4.37 1.06
C GLY A 55 3.11 3.12 0.90
N LYS A 56 2.65 2.02 1.46
CA LYS A 56 3.18 0.68 1.18
C LYS A 56 2.21 -0.05 0.27
N TYR A 57 2.63 -0.37 -0.95
CA TYR A 57 1.90 -1.26 -1.83
C TYR A 57 2.29 -2.72 -1.58
N GLN A 58 1.31 -3.61 -1.52
CA GLN A 58 1.50 -5.05 -1.33
C GLN A 58 0.64 -5.81 -2.34
N ALA A 59 1.26 -6.66 -3.15
CA ALA A 59 0.61 -7.47 -4.17
C ALA A 59 1.43 -8.72 -4.48
N LYS A 60 0.89 -9.63 -5.29
CA LYS A 60 1.68 -10.72 -5.88
C LYS A 60 2.22 -10.28 -7.24
N ASN A 61 3.47 -10.56 -7.55
CA ASN A 61 4.03 -10.36 -8.89
C ASN A 61 3.52 -11.42 -9.88
N ALA A 62 3.93 -11.31 -11.15
CA ALA A 62 3.55 -12.26 -12.20
C ALA A 62 3.97 -13.72 -11.91
N GLN A 63 4.95 -13.93 -11.04
CA GLN A 63 5.42 -15.25 -10.59
C GLN A 63 4.67 -15.74 -9.33
N GLY A 64 3.69 -14.99 -8.83
CA GLY A 64 2.91 -15.32 -7.64
C GLY A 64 3.60 -15.03 -6.32
N GLN A 65 4.76 -14.36 -6.33
CA GLN A 65 5.53 -14.02 -5.14
C GLN A 65 5.00 -12.75 -4.50
N GLU A 66 4.90 -12.72 -3.17
CA GLU A 66 4.56 -11.50 -2.44
C GLU A 66 5.62 -10.43 -2.65
N CYS A 67 5.19 -9.27 -3.12
CA CYS A 67 6.02 -8.10 -3.36
C CYS A 67 5.48 -6.93 -2.55
N SER A 68 6.41 -6.10 -2.08
CA SER A 68 6.03 -4.84 -1.45
C SER A 68 7.01 -3.73 -1.77
N ILE A 69 6.46 -2.55 -2.06
CA ILE A 69 7.22 -1.36 -2.39
C ILE A 69 6.65 -0.13 -1.67
N GLU A 70 7.50 0.87 -1.48
CA GLU A 70 7.08 2.21 -1.05
C GLU A 70 6.65 3.03 -2.27
N VAL A 71 5.53 3.73 -2.15
CA VAL A 71 4.90 4.49 -3.24
C VAL A 71 4.50 5.87 -2.74
N PRO A 72 5.01 6.97 -3.32
CA PRO A 72 4.53 8.30 -3.02
C PRO A 72 3.14 8.50 -3.64
N VAL A 73 2.19 8.98 -2.83
CA VAL A 73 0.79 9.14 -3.20
C VAL A 73 0.37 10.60 -3.08
N ALA A 74 -0.23 11.12 -4.14
CA ALA A 74 -0.91 12.41 -4.14
C ALA A 74 -2.37 12.21 -4.57
N ILE A 75 -3.30 12.74 -3.78
CA ILE A 75 -4.72 12.78 -4.13
C ILE A 75 -5.21 14.21 -3.99
N GLY A 76 -6.07 14.66 -4.89
CA GLY A 76 -6.60 16.02 -4.82
C GLY A 76 -7.88 16.20 -5.61
N SER A 77 -8.57 17.29 -5.30
CA SER A 77 -9.75 17.73 -6.05
C SER A 77 -9.84 19.26 -6.01
N PHE A 78 -10.54 19.81 -7.00
CA PHE A 78 -10.92 21.22 -6.98
C PHE A 78 -12.12 21.42 -6.03
N SER A 79 -12.06 22.40 -5.13
CA SER A 79 -13.13 22.67 -4.15
C SER A 79 -13.26 24.16 -3.80
N GLN A 80 -14.26 24.52 -2.99
CA GLN A 80 -14.45 25.88 -2.49
C GLN A 80 -13.28 26.35 -1.60
N ALA A 81 -13.04 27.66 -1.62
CA ALA A 81 -11.87 28.31 -1.04
C ALA A 81 -11.74 28.15 0.47
N ASN A 82 -10.58 27.62 0.89
CA ASN A 82 -10.08 27.59 2.26
C ASN A 82 -8.55 27.47 2.21
N ILE A 83 -7.84 28.10 3.14
CA ILE A 83 -6.36 28.04 3.22
C ILE A 83 -5.98 27.39 4.55
N GLY A 84 -5.24 26.28 4.49
CA GLY A 84 -4.78 25.56 5.67
C GLY A 84 -3.98 24.30 5.35
N ILE A 85 -3.09 23.92 6.26
CA ILE A 85 -2.34 22.66 6.23
C ILE A 85 -2.60 21.92 7.53
N HIS A 86 -2.95 20.63 7.44
CA HIS A 86 -3.16 19.80 8.62
C HIS A 86 -2.87 18.33 8.36
N SER A 87 -2.55 17.61 9.42
CA SER A 87 -2.42 16.15 9.38
C SER A 87 -3.81 15.51 9.31
N THR A 88 -3.98 14.48 8.48
CA THR A 88 -5.19 13.67 8.45
C THR A 88 -4.88 12.20 8.66
N GLN A 89 -5.92 11.43 9.02
CA GLN A 89 -5.84 9.97 8.99
C GLN A 89 -5.36 9.48 7.63
N GLY A 90 -4.75 8.30 7.63
CA GLY A 90 -4.31 7.57 6.45
C GLY A 90 -5.43 7.21 5.47
N LEU A 91 -5.05 6.48 4.42
CA LEU A 91 -5.94 5.99 3.38
C LEU A 91 -5.55 4.57 3.00
N MET A 92 -6.53 3.75 2.65
CA MET A 92 -6.33 2.42 2.09
C MET A 92 -7.03 2.35 0.75
N ILE A 93 -6.34 1.83 -0.27
CA ILE A 93 -6.84 1.70 -1.64
C ILE A 93 -6.70 0.23 -2.04
N ALA A 94 -7.82 -0.41 -2.35
CA ALA A 94 -7.86 -1.73 -2.96
C ALA A 94 -7.64 -1.58 -4.47
N ILE A 95 -6.64 -2.27 -5.00
CA ILE A 95 -6.35 -2.32 -6.43
C ILE A 95 -6.94 -3.61 -6.98
N THR A 96 -7.77 -3.48 -8.02
CA THR A 96 -8.46 -4.60 -8.69
C THR A 96 -8.06 -4.77 -10.15
N ASN A 97 -7.36 -3.79 -10.75
CA ASN A 97 -6.92 -3.82 -12.15
C ASN A 97 -5.47 -4.37 -12.27
N PRO A 98 -5.25 -5.52 -12.94
CA PRO A 98 -3.93 -6.15 -13.07
C PRO A 98 -2.87 -5.25 -13.71
N ARG A 99 -3.24 -4.46 -14.72
CA ARG A 99 -2.29 -3.56 -15.40
C ARG A 99 -1.82 -2.45 -14.47
N LEU A 100 -2.72 -1.93 -13.64
CA LEU A 100 -2.39 -0.94 -12.63
C LEU A 100 -1.45 -1.54 -11.56
N SER A 101 -1.74 -2.76 -11.11
CA SER A 101 -0.87 -3.47 -10.16
C SER A 101 0.56 -3.64 -10.68
N GLU A 102 0.71 -4.09 -11.93
CA GLU A 102 2.01 -4.27 -12.57
C GLU A 102 2.75 -2.93 -12.72
N ALA A 103 2.09 -1.89 -13.21
CA ALA A 103 2.67 -0.55 -13.34
C ALA A 103 3.19 0.00 -12.00
N ILE A 104 2.45 -0.22 -10.89
CA ILE A 104 2.90 0.16 -9.55
C ILE A 104 4.18 -0.62 -9.19
N LEU A 105 4.19 -1.95 -9.36
CA LEU A 105 5.34 -2.79 -9.03
C LEU A 105 6.61 -2.45 -9.84
N GLU A 106 6.43 -1.98 -11.08
CA GLU A 106 7.52 -1.50 -11.93
C GLU A 106 8.00 -0.08 -11.58
N GLY A 107 7.35 0.59 -10.62
CA GLY A 107 7.68 1.96 -10.22
C GLY A 107 7.23 3.02 -11.23
N GLN A 108 6.28 2.69 -12.11
CA GLN A 108 5.74 3.65 -13.06
C GLN A 108 4.90 4.71 -12.35
N ARG A 109 4.97 5.96 -12.84
CA ARG A 109 4.05 7.01 -12.41
C ARG A 109 2.69 6.77 -13.06
N ILE A 110 1.63 6.80 -12.26
CA ILE A 110 0.26 6.54 -12.69
C ILE A 110 -0.62 7.74 -12.39
N HIS A 111 -1.51 8.08 -13.32
CA HIS A 111 -2.58 9.05 -13.11
C HIS A 111 -3.94 8.33 -13.02
N SER A 112 -4.89 8.91 -12.29
CA SER A 112 -6.24 8.34 -12.16
C SER A 112 -6.94 8.17 -13.50
N ASP A 113 -6.59 8.99 -14.49
CA ASP A 113 -7.20 8.99 -15.82
C ASP A 113 -6.69 7.84 -16.71
N ASP A 114 -5.66 7.11 -16.25
CA ASP A 114 -5.10 5.93 -16.93
C ASP A 114 -5.86 4.63 -16.56
N SER A 115 -6.91 4.73 -15.73
CA SER A 115 -7.65 3.60 -15.11
C SER A 115 -8.83 3.10 -15.93
#